data_AF-A0A937JHB3-F1
#
_entry.id   AF-A0A937JHB3-F1
#
_cell.length_a   1.000
_cell.length_b   1.000
_cell.length_c   1.000
_cell.angle_alpha   90.00
_cell.angle_beta   90.00
_cell.angle_gamma   90.00
#
_symmetry.space_group_name_H-M   'P 1'
#
loop_
_entity.id
_entity.type
_entity.pdbx_description
1 polymer ?
#
loop_
_entity_poly.entity_id
_entity_poly.type
_entity_poly.pdbx_seq_one_letter_code
_entity_poly.pdbx_strand_id
1 'polypeptide(L)' 'MTPSALRLQNAHLCENSIGYTYKINKITKAFVHYSILNKEDSADDITFASIGFEYKF' A
#
# COMPACT_ATOMS: atom_id res chain seq x y z
N MET A 1 -9.52 -25.47 -13.77
CA MET A 1 -8.75 -24.31 -13.27
C MET A 1 -7.49 -24.21 -14.09
N THR A 2 -7.22 -23.06 -14.71
CA THR A 2 -6.03 -22.86 -15.56
C THR A 2 -4.77 -22.68 -14.70
N PRO A 3 -3.60 -23.20 -15.12
CA PRO A 3 -2.36 -23.12 -14.36
C PRO A 3 -1.93 -21.69 -13.98
N SER A 4 -2.39 -20.70 -14.75
CA SER A 4 -2.07 -19.28 -14.60
C SER A 4 -2.61 -18.67 -13.30
N ALA A 5 -3.77 -19.14 -12.82
CA ALA A 5 -4.40 -18.61 -11.61
C ALA A 5 -3.71 -19.11 -10.33
N LEU A 6 -3.14 -20.32 -10.35
CA LEU A 6 -2.40 -20.91 -9.23
C LEU A 6 -1.04 -20.20 -9.01
N ARG A 7 -0.42 -19.73 -10.09
CA ARG A 7 0.88 -19.05 -10.04
C ARG A 7 0.81 -17.65 -9.40
N LEU A 8 -0.31 -16.94 -9.57
CA LEU A 8 -0.53 -15.63 -8.95
C LEU A 8 -0.78 -15.71 -7.44
N GLN A 9 -1.37 -16.81 -6.97
CA GLN A 9 -1.66 -17.03 -5.55
C GLN A 9 -0.41 -17.43 -4.74
N ASN A 10 0.63 -17.93 -5.43
CA ASN A 10 1.93 -18.29 -4.85
C ASN A 10 3.02 -17.24 -5.07
N ALA A 11 2.71 -16.11 -5.72
CA ALA A 11 3.62 -14.97 -5.73
C ALA A 11 3.63 -14.39 -4.31
N HIS A 12 4.73 -14.61 -3.57
CA HIS A 12 4.95 -13.99 -2.28
C HIS A 12 5.07 -12.48 -2.50
N LEU A 13 3.95 -11.76 -2.41
CA LEU A 13 3.91 -10.31 -2.47
C LEU A 13 4.36 -9.79 -1.10
N CYS A 14 5.60 -9.28 -1.03
CA CYS A 14 6.14 -8.70 0.19
C CYS A 14 5.90 -7.18 0.14
N GLU A 15 4.85 -6.74 0.82
CA GLU A 15 4.47 -5.33 0.91
C GLU A 15 5.14 -4.70 2.14
N ASN A 16 5.92 -3.64 1.93
CA ASN A 16 6.49 -2.84 3.00
C ASN A 16 5.87 -1.43 2.97
N SER A 17 4.96 -1.16 3.90
CA SER A 17 4.27 0.12 4.01
C SER A 17 4.80 0.94 5.20
N ILE A 18 5.06 2.22 4.98
CA ILE A 18 5.33 3.20 6.02
C ILE A 18 4.38 4.39 5.86
N GLY A 19 3.73 4.79 6.94
CA GLY A 19 2.77 5.87 6.91
C GLY A 19 2.90 6.76 8.13
N TYR A 20 2.60 8.04 7.93
CA TYR A 20 2.46 9.00 9.02
C TYR A 20 1.08 9.66 8.94
N THR A 21 0.40 9.70 10.08
CA THR A 21 -0.88 10.39 10.23
C THR A 21 -0.72 11.52 11.22
N TYR A 22 -1.00 12.74 10.79
CA TYR A 22 -1.06 13.92 11.63
C TYR A 22 -2.50 14.21 12.04
N LYS A 23 -2.74 14.26 13.35
CA LYS A 23 -4.04 14.64 13.90
C LYS A 23 -4.11 16.16 14.03
N ILE A 24 -4.88 16.81 13.15
CA ILE A 24 -5.09 18.26 13.18
C ILE A 24 -6.03 18.62 14.33
N ASN A 25 -7.14 17.89 14.48
CA ASN A 25 -8.09 18.08 15.58
C ASN A 25 -8.86 16.77 15.86
N LYS A 26 -9.94 16.84 16.65
CA LYS A 26 -10.75 15.65 17.02
C LYS A 26 -11.44 14.98 15.82
N ILE A 27 -11.77 15.74 14.78
CA ILE A 27 -12.55 15.32 13.62
C ILE A 27 -11.75 15.30 12.31
N THR A 28 -10.57 15.92 12.28
CA THR A 28 -9.75 16.09 11.09
C THR A 28 -8.37 15.49 11.27
N LYS A 29 -7.92 14.73 10.28
CA LYS A 29 -6.57 14.17 10.19
C LYS A 29 -6.02 14.36 8.79
N ALA A 30 -4.71 14.51 8.68
CA ALA A 30 -3.98 14.41 7.43
C ALA A 30 -3.11 13.14 7.48
N PHE A 31 -2.92 12.47 6.36
CA PHE A 31 -2.06 11.30 6.29
C PHE A 31 -1.19 11.33 5.05
N VAL A 32 0.01 10.78 5.17
CA VAL A 32 0.92 10.47 4.07
C VAL A 32 1.32 9.02 4.18
N HIS A 33 1.07 8.24 3.15
CA HIS A 33 1.38 6.83 3.11
C HIS A 33 2.33 6.56 1.95
N TYR A 34 3.35 5.77 2.23
CA TYR A 34 4.32 5.30 1.26
C TYR A 34 4.37 3.78 1.33
N SER A 35 4.24 3.09 0.21
CA SER A 35 4.22 1.63 0.18
C SER A 35 5.04 1.14 -0.99
N ILE A 36 5.95 0.21 -0.70
CA ILE A 36 6.74 -0.49 -1.69
C ILE A 36 6.19 -1.89 -1.79
N LEU A 37 5.72 -2.27 -2.97
CA LEU A 37 5.34 -3.63 -3.27
C LEU A 37 6.49 -4.29 -4.03
N ASN A 38 7.24 -5.13 -3.32
CA ASN A 38 8.34 -5.88 -3.91
C ASN A 38 7.76 -7.15 -4.56
N LYS A 39 7.99 -7.31 -5.86
CA LYS A 39 7.67 -8.55 -6.58
C LYS A 39 8.91 -9.42 -6.62
N GLU A 40 8.86 -10.55 -5.91
CA GLU A 40 10.01 -11.46 -5.79
C GLU A 40 10.52 -12.01 -7.14
N ASP A 41 9.68 -12.00 -8.19
CA ASP A 41 9.96 -12.61 -9.52
C ASP A 41 9.90 -11.58 -10.67
N SER A 42 9.86 -10.27 -10.39
CA SER A 42 9.82 -9.22 -11.42
C SER A 42 10.53 -7.96 -10.94
N ALA A 43 11.52 -7.48 -11.69
CA ALA A 43 12.38 -6.33 -11.36
C ALA A 43 11.64 -4.96 -11.32
N ASP A 44 10.30 -4.98 -11.27
CA ASP A 44 9.45 -3.80 -11.25
C ASP A 44 8.89 -3.61 -9.84
N ASP A 45 9.67 -2.91 -9.00
CA ASP A 45 9.21 -2.46 -7.69
C ASP A 45 8.13 -1.39 -7.89
N ILE A 46 6.92 -1.67 -7.41
CA ILE A 46 5.82 -0.70 -7.53
C ILE A 46 5.80 0.15 -6.27
N THR A 47 6.10 1.44 -6.44
CA THR A 47 6.06 2.44 -5.38
C THR A 47 4.73 3.19 -5.41
N PHE A 48 4.03 3.18 -4.29
CA PHE A 48 2.81 3.96 -4.07
C PHE A 48 3.10 5.08 -3.06
N ALA A 49 2.80 6.32 -3.44
CA ALA A 49 2.80 7.45 -2.54
C ALA A 49 1.40 8.07 -2.55
N SER A 50 0.81 8.25 -1.37
CA SER A 50 -0.48 8.90 -1.22
C SER A 50 -0.47 9.93 -0.11
N ILE A 51 -1.22 10.99 -0.32
CA ILE A 51 -1.52 12.01 0.67
C ILE A 51 -3.04 12.16 0.75
N GLY A 52 -3.56 12.43 1.93
CA GLY A 52 -5.00 12.59 2.09
C GLY A 52 -5.40 13.27 3.38
N PHE A 53 -6.69 13.58 3.44
CA PHE A 53 -7.34 14.18 4.58
C PHE A 53 -8.57 13.35 4.94
N GLU A 54 -8.68 12.98 6.21
CA GLU A 54 -9.90 12.41 6.78
C GLU A 54 -10.65 13.49 7.54
N TYR A 55 -11.96 13.60 7.28
CA TYR A 55 -12.89 14.43 8.04
C TYR A 55 -14.04 13.57 8.55
N LYS A 56 -14.27 13.58 9.87
CA LYS A 56 -15.41 12.92 10.51
C LYS A 56 -16.53 13.93 10.72
N PHE A 57 -17.65 13.71 10.02
CA PHE A 57 -18.92 14.42 10.22
C PHE A 57 -19.80 13.71 11.25
#